data_AF-A0A2Z5V6P0-F1
#
_entry.id   AF-A0A2Z5V6P0-F1
#
_cell.length_a   1.000
_cell.length_b   1.000
_cell.length_c   1.000
_cell.angle_alpha   90.00
_cell.angle_beta   90.00
_cell.angle_gamma   90.00
#
_symmetry.space_group_name_H-M   'P 1'
#
loop_
_entity.id
_entity.type
_entity.pdbx_description
1 polymer ?
#
loop_
_entity_poly.entity_id
_entity_poly.type
_entity_poly.pdbx_seq_one_letter_code
_entity_poly.pdbx_strand_id
1 'polypeptide(L)'
;MTLSPSARLLRGFAVDFLTCHNVAAVETIMEPDYALSIGGFLLAGRDDTYLPATAAQLDQFPGLCVTVHDTVIGPNAIAMRFTEHGASIRHGGRLSTWGGVTLFRIQNGRLHRGWAEEDYYARKRQLAESSCDMIRAPHPAPWDAPCEAPNTVVETLAKSWLTTAANWADRTVIDEISAEGPRFTDLVAIEAIAIDHLFSAGQRGAFHLTCTGTYRGGFEDIDRAQIGQPVTLALAGIFDSEGDQIVHMQVTADRLGLNRALMPPR
;
A
#
# COMPACT_ATOMS: atom_id res chain seq x y z
N MET A 1 -6.85 18.21 22.51
CA MET A 1 -5.58 17.58 22.06
C MET A 1 -5.25 18.20 20.71
N THR A 2 -3.99 18.57 20.46
CA THR A 2 -3.59 19.14 19.15
C THR A 2 -2.95 18.03 18.33
N LEU A 3 -3.37 17.85 17.07
CA LEU A 3 -2.78 16.86 16.17
C LEU A 3 -1.25 17.03 16.10
N SER A 4 -0.51 15.92 16.01
CA SER A 4 0.92 15.99 15.73
C SER A 4 1.17 16.56 14.32
N PRO A 5 2.34 17.16 14.04
CA PRO A 5 2.70 17.57 12.67
C PRO A 5 2.59 16.43 11.66
N SER A 6 3.09 15.24 12.01
CA SER A 6 3.03 14.05 11.15
C SER A 6 1.60 13.58 10.87
N ALA A 7 0.73 13.58 11.89
CA ALA A 7 -0.69 13.25 11.71
C ALA A 7 -1.42 14.27 10.81
N ARG A 8 -1.06 15.56 10.89
CA ARG A 8 -1.58 16.58 9.97
C ARG A 8 -1.19 16.30 8.51
N LEU A 9 0.04 15.84 8.26
CA LEU A 9 0.46 15.47 6.91
C LEU A 9 -0.33 14.27 6.38
N LEU A 10 -0.52 13.23 7.20
CA LEU A 10 -1.29 12.05 6.80
C LEU A 10 -2.76 12.39 6.52
N ARG A 11 -3.37 13.20 7.39
CA ARG A 11 -4.74 13.72 7.20
C ARG A 11 -4.82 14.57 5.93
N GLY A 12 -3.84 15.45 5.72
CA GLY A 12 -3.75 16.29 4.53
C GLY A 12 -3.69 15.45 3.27
N PHE A 13 -2.87 14.40 3.25
CA PHE A 13 -2.79 13.46 2.13
C PHE A 13 -4.14 12.77 1.86
N ALA A 14 -4.73 12.10 2.87
CA ALA A 14 -5.91 11.28 2.68
C ALA A 14 -7.19 12.09 2.45
N VAL A 15 -7.36 13.19 3.20
CA VAL A 15 -8.59 13.99 3.21
C VAL A 15 -8.42 15.20 2.31
N ASP A 16 -7.50 16.09 2.65
CA ASP A 16 -7.43 17.42 2.03
C ASP A 16 -7.00 17.32 0.56
N PHE A 17 -6.14 16.37 0.19
CA PHE A 17 -5.75 16.12 -1.19
C PHE A 17 -6.66 15.09 -1.89
N LEU A 18 -6.60 13.81 -1.50
CA LEU A 18 -7.25 12.74 -2.25
C LEU A 18 -8.78 12.80 -2.17
N THR A 19 -9.36 12.80 -0.97
CA THR A 19 -10.83 12.77 -0.80
C THR A 19 -11.51 14.07 -1.23
N CYS A 20 -10.88 15.22 -1.01
CA CYS A 20 -11.40 16.52 -1.46
C CYS A 20 -11.06 16.86 -2.92
N HIS A 21 -10.24 16.03 -3.60
CA HIS A 21 -9.76 16.25 -4.97
C HIS A 21 -9.06 17.61 -5.13
N ASN A 22 -8.43 18.11 -4.06
CA ASN A 22 -7.84 19.44 -4.02
C ASN A 22 -6.32 19.37 -4.20
N VAL A 23 -5.88 19.47 -5.45
CA VAL A 23 -4.46 19.47 -5.83
C VAL A 23 -3.69 20.61 -5.15
N ALA A 24 -4.32 21.76 -4.86
CA ALA A 24 -3.62 22.87 -4.21
C ALA A 24 -3.19 22.55 -2.77
N ALA A 25 -3.81 21.58 -2.10
CA ALA A 25 -3.38 21.15 -0.76
C ALA A 25 -1.96 20.56 -0.77
N VAL A 26 -1.55 19.95 -1.88
CA VAL A 26 -0.29 19.22 -2.03
C VAL A 26 0.94 20.11 -1.81
N GLU A 27 0.86 21.40 -2.15
CA GLU A 27 1.95 22.35 -1.91
C GLU A 27 2.38 22.41 -0.44
N THR A 28 1.41 22.23 0.47
CA THR A 28 1.65 22.26 1.92
C THR A 28 2.01 20.90 2.51
N ILE A 29 1.72 19.81 1.79
CA ILE A 29 1.84 18.43 2.29
C ILE A 29 3.11 17.75 1.77
N MET A 30 3.52 18.01 0.53
CA MET A 30 4.60 17.28 -0.16
C MET A 30 5.72 18.20 -0.62
N GLU A 31 6.97 17.72 -0.50
CA GLU A 31 8.13 18.37 -1.09
C GLU A 31 8.01 18.44 -2.63
N PRO A 32 8.54 19.50 -3.28
CA PRO A 32 8.52 19.60 -4.74
C PRO A 32 9.20 18.43 -5.46
N ASP A 33 10.24 17.84 -4.85
CA ASP A 33 10.96 16.67 -5.35
C ASP A 33 10.36 15.34 -4.84
N TYR A 34 9.11 15.36 -4.34
CA TYR A 34 8.43 14.16 -3.88
C TYR A 34 8.44 13.05 -4.93
N ALA A 35 8.69 11.83 -4.49
CA ALA A 35 8.64 10.65 -5.33
C ALA A 35 7.85 9.50 -4.70
N LEU A 36 7.08 8.78 -5.51
CA LEU A 36 6.32 7.61 -5.11
C LEU A 36 6.83 6.34 -5.79
N SER A 37 7.10 5.30 -5.00
CA SER A 37 7.31 3.93 -5.48
C SER A 37 6.01 3.12 -5.32
N ILE A 38 5.47 2.59 -6.42
CA ILE A 38 4.23 1.79 -6.45
C ILE A 38 4.25 0.80 -7.62
N GLY A 39 3.90 -0.46 -7.37
CA GLY A 39 3.78 -1.50 -8.40
C GLY A 39 5.04 -1.69 -9.25
N GLY A 40 6.22 -1.54 -8.63
CA GLY A 40 7.51 -1.60 -9.33
C GLY A 40 7.86 -0.37 -10.17
N PHE A 41 7.03 0.68 -10.17
CA PHE A 41 7.31 1.95 -10.85
C PHE A 41 7.77 3.03 -9.87
N LEU A 42 8.55 3.98 -10.39
CA LEU A 42 8.94 5.19 -9.68
C LEU A 42 8.35 6.42 -10.39
N LEU A 43 7.44 7.12 -9.71
CA LEU A 43 6.98 8.44 -10.09
C LEU A 43 7.89 9.47 -9.40
N ALA A 44 8.94 9.91 -10.09
CA ALA A 44 9.94 10.82 -9.54
C ALA A 44 9.63 12.28 -9.90
N GLY A 45 9.15 13.06 -8.93
CA GLY A 45 8.80 14.46 -9.10
C GLY A 45 7.30 14.68 -8.88
N ARG A 46 6.99 15.64 -7.99
CA ARG A 46 5.63 15.90 -7.52
C ARG A 46 4.73 16.38 -8.65
N ASP A 47 5.15 17.43 -9.33
CA ASP A 47 4.30 18.21 -10.24
C ASP A 47 4.27 17.63 -11.67
N ASP A 48 5.36 17.00 -12.08
CA ASP A 48 5.58 16.49 -13.44
C ASP A 48 5.21 15.01 -13.61
N THR A 49 5.31 14.19 -12.56
CA THR A 49 5.02 12.75 -12.64
C THR A 49 3.88 12.30 -11.74
N TYR A 50 3.93 12.63 -10.45
CA TYR A 50 3.01 12.08 -9.46
C TYR A 50 1.60 12.69 -9.55
N LEU A 51 1.50 14.02 -9.60
CA LEU A 51 0.22 14.71 -9.70
C LEU A 51 -0.55 14.39 -10.99
N PRO A 52 0.07 14.37 -12.19
CA PRO A 52 -0.64 13.97 -13.40
C PRO A 52 -1.16 12.52 -13.35
N ALA A 53 -0.38 11.58 -12.81
CA ALA A 53 -0.81 10.20 -12.65
C ALA A 53 -2.00 10.09 -11.68
N THR A 54 -1.95 10.81 -10.56
CA THR A 54 -3.02 10.84 -9.56
C THR A 54 -4.29 11.51 -10.13
N ALA A 55 -4.15 12.62 -10.84
CA ALA A 55 -5.26 13.31 -11.49
C ALA A 55 -5.99 12.40 -12.49
N ALA A 56 -5.26 11.61 -13.28
CA ALA A 56 -5.87 10.65 -14.21
C ALA A 56 -6.76 9.61 -13.49
N GLN A 57 -6.38 9.21 -12.27
CA GLN A 57 -7.22 8.34 -11.44
C GLN A 57 -8.45 9.07 -10.88
N LEU A 58 -8.28 10.29 -10.35
CA LEU A 58 -9.39 11.10 -9.85
C LEU A 58 -10.39 11.45 -10.95
N ASP A 59 -9.93 11.77 -12.17
CA ASP A 59 -10.78 11.98 -13.34
C ASP A 59 -11.56 10.72 -13.72
N GLN A 60 -10.95 9.55 -13.60
CA GLN A 60 -11.63 8.27 -13.83
C GLN A 60 -12.70 7.97 -12.75
N PHE A 61 -12.50 8.45 -11.53
CA PHE A 61 -13.37 8.25 -10.37
C PHE A 61 -13.71 9.60 -9.71
N PRO A 62 -14.61 10.41 -10.30
CA PRO A 62 -14.87 11.77 -9.84
C PRO A 62 -15.49 11.86 -8.43
N GLY A 63 -16.02 10.74 -7.92
CA GLY A 63 -16.49 10.61 -6.53
C GLY A 63 -15.55 9.79 -5.64
N LEU A 64 -14.27 9.63 -6.02
CA LEU A 64 -13.31 8.84 -5.25
C LEU A 64 -13.17 9.38 -3.82
N CYS A 65 -13.27 8.47 -2.87
CA CYS A 65 -13.06 8.73 -1.45
C CYS A 65 -12.00 7.78 -0.90
N VAL A 66 -11.24 8.24 0.10
CA VAL A 66 -10.32 7.40 0.88
C VAL A 66 -10.93 7.13 2.25
N THR A 67 -11.03 5.86 2.63
CA THR A 67 -11.38 5.43 3.99
C THR A 67 -10.15 4.87 4.68
N VAL A 68 -9.77 5.45 5.81
CA VAL A 68 -8.60 5.02 6.58
C VAL A 68 -9.02 3.98 7.63
N HIS A 69 -8.28 2.88 7.70
CA HIS A 69 -8.55 1.75 8.61
C HIS A 69 -7.53 1.63 9.72
N ASP A 70 -6.30 2.12 9.49
CA ASP A 70 -5.21 2.06 10.47
C ASP A 70 -4.14 3.10 10.14
N THR A 71 -3.41 3.56 11.16
CA THR A 71 -2.31 4.51 11.02
C THR A 71 -1.13 4.15 11.92
N VAL A 72 0.08 4.43 11.44
CA VAL A 72 1.32 4.41 12.23
C VAL A 72 1.96 5.78 12.11
N ILE A 73 2.13 6.49 13.23
CA ILE A 73 2.58 7.89 13.23
C ILE A 73 3.91 8.01 13.96
N GLY A 74 4.99 8.23 13.22
CA GLY A 74 6.30 8.59 13.75
C GLY A 74 6.68 10.05 13.42
N PRO A 75 7.77 10.57 14.03
CA PRO A 75 8.22 11.93 13.79
C PRO A 75 8.73 12.16 12.37
N ASN A 76 9.34 11.13 11.76
CA ASN A 76 10.01 11.21 10.46
C ASN A 76 9.41 10.28 9.39
N ALA A 77 8.43 9.46 9.77
CA ALA A 77 7.76 8.55 8.86
C ALA A 77 6.35 8.25 9.36
N ILE A 78 5.44 8.00 8.43
CA ILE A 78 4.03 7.74 8.70
C ILE A 78 3.52 6.67 7.74
N ALA A 79 2.49 5.94 8.13
CA ALA A 79 1.83 4.97 7.26
C ALA A 79 0.32 4.91 7.53
N MET A 80 -0.44 4.46 6.54
CA MET A 80 -1.85 4.11 6.70
C MET A 80 -2.23 2.87 5.90
N ARG A 81 -3.13 2.06 6.48
CA ARG A 81 -3.99 1.16 5.72
C ARG A 81 -5.24 1.91 5.31
N PHE A 82 -5.62 1.79 4.05
CA PHE A 82 -6.76 2.49 3.49
C PHE A 82 -7.55 1.62 2.52
N THR A 83 -8.76 2.06 2.20
CA THR A 83 -9.52 1.64 1.02
C THR A 83 -9.87 2.88 0.22
N GLU A 84 -9.54 2.87 -1.06
CA GLU A 84 -10.10 3.81 -2.03
C GLU A 84 -11.36 3.23 -2.64
N HIS A 85 -12.34 4.08 -2.91
CA HIS A 85 -13.60 3.64 -3.49
C HIS A 85 -14.29 4.74 -4.29
N GLY A 86 -15.03 4.33 -5.33
CA GLY A 86 -15.78 5.26 -6.17
C GLY A 86 -16.42 4.59 -7.38
N ALA A 87 -17.18 5.38 -8.14
CA ALA A 87 -17.78 4.98 -9.41
C ALA A 87 -16.87 5.35 -10.60
N SER A 88 -16.57 4.41 -11.48
CA SER A 88 -15.71 4.67 -12.64
C SER A 88 -16.49 5.16 -13.85
N ILE A 89 -16.19 6.35 -14.35
CA ILE A 89 -16.83 6.86 -15.58
C ILE A 89 -16.44 6.08 -16.83
N ARG A 90 -15.24 5.48 -16.85
CA ARG A 90 -14.77 4.63 -17.96
C ARG A 90 -15.47 3.27 -18.03
N HIS A 91 -16.15 2.88 -16.95
CA HIS A 91 -16.82 1.58 -16.83
C HIS A 91 -18.32 1.76 -16.59
N GLY A 92 -18.92 2.82 -17.16
CA GLY A 92 -20.37 3.04 -17.08
C GLY A 92 -20.90 3.29 -15.67
N GLY A 93 -20.09 3.87 -14.78
CA GLY A 93 -20.47 4.16 -13.39
C GLY A 93 -20.40 2.96 -12.46
N ARG A 94 -19.79 1.84 -12.87
CA ARG A 94 -19.56 0.68 -11.98
C ARG A 94 -18.74 1.10 -10.76
N LEU A 95 -19.17 0.60 -9.60
CA LEU A 95 -18.52 0.81 -8.32
C LEU A 95 -17.32 -0.13 -8.18
N SER A 96 -16.28 0.34 -7.49
CA SER A 96 -15.18 -0.51 -7.04
C SER A 96 -14.57 0.05 -5.76
N THR A 97 -14.06 -0.83 -4.92
CA THR A 97 -13.31 -0.54 -3.69
C THR A 97 -12.00 -1.31 -3.70
N TRP A 98 -10.85 -0.69 -3.42
CA TRP A 98 -9.58 -1.40 -3.37
C TRP A 98 -8.73 -0.94 -2.19
N GLY A 99 -8.20 -1.91 -1.46
CA GLY A 99 -7.41 -1.68 -0.27
C GLY A 99 -5.94 -1.48 -0.58
N GLY A 100 -5.24 -0.77 0.30
CA GLY A 100 -3.81 -0.56 0.16
C GLY A 100 -3.14 -0.20 1.47
N VAL A 101 -1.82 -0.15 1.42
CA VAL A 101 -0.96 0.42 2.44
C VAL A 101 -0.06 1.43 1.76
N THR A 102 0.00 2.63 2.32
CA THR A 102 0.97 3.64 1.92
C THR A 102 1.76 4.07 3.13
N LEU A 103 3.03 4.37 2.91
CA LEU A 103 3.96 4.87 3.90
C LEU A 103 4.82 5.95 3.29
N PHE A 104 5.20 6.92 4.13
CA PHE A 104 5.92 8.10 3.71
C PHE A 104 7.08 8.38 4.64
N ARG A 105 8.19 8.81 4.05
CA ARG A 105 9.25 9.52 4.75
C ARG A 105 8.95 11.02 4.75
N ILE A 106 9.14 11.63 5.91
CA ILE A 106 9.02 13.07 6.12
C ILE A 106 10.41 13.70 6.06
N GLN A 107 10.53 14.81 5.33
CA GLN A 107 11.70 15.68 5.30
C GLN A 107 11.22 17.12 5.33
N ASN A 108 11.91 17.99 6.07
CA ASN A 108 11.58 19.42 6.18
C ASN A 108 10.10 19.70 6.56
N GLY A 109 9.46 18.77 7.28
CA GLY A 109 8.07 18.90 7.70
C GLY A 109 7.03 18.58 6.62
N ARG A 110 7.41 17.99 5.49
CA ARG A 110 6.52 17.51 4.41
C ARG A 110 6.89 16.10 3.96
N LEU A 111 6.01 15.47 3.19
CA LEU A 111 6.25 14.17 2.59
C LEU A 111 7.29 14.29 1.48
N HIS A 112 8.35 13.48 1.54
CA HIS A 112 9.45 13.51 0.56
C HIS A 112 9.54 12.25 -0.28
N ARG A 113 9.32 11.08 0.32
CA ARG A 113 9.31 9.80 -0.39
C ARG A 113 8.12 8.98 0.07
N GLY A 114 7.36 8.45 -0.88
CA GLY A 114 6.27 7.51 -0.62
C GLY A 114 6.60 6.12 -1.16
N TRP A 115 6.03 5.13 -0.49
CA TRP A 115 5.83 3.79 -1.03
C TRP A 115 4.36 3.44 -0.84
N ALA A 116 3.76 2.80 -1.83
CA ALA A 116 2.40 2.33 -1.75
C ALA A 116 2.25 1.04 -2.54
N GLU A 117 1.43 0.13 -2.03
CA GLU A 117 0.91 -0.97 -2.83
C GLU A 117 -0.60 -1.04 -2.60
N GLU A 118 -1.35 -1.43 -3.63
CA GLU A 118 -2.81 -1.39 -3.67
C GLU A 118 -3.35 -2.62 -4.41
N ASP A 119 -4.52 -3.12 -4.01
CA ASP A 119 -5.17 -4.26 -4.64
C ASP A 119 -5.90 -3.89 -5.93
N TYR A 120 -5.14 -3.40 -6.92
CA TYR A 120 -5.67 -3.09 -8.24
C TYR A 120 -6.17 -4.34 -8.99
N TYR A 121 -5.77 -5.54 -8.56
CA TYR A 121 -6.29 -6.78 -9.11
C TYR A 121 -7.78 -6.94 -8.75
N ALA A 122 -8.15 -6.71 -7.48
CA ALA A 122 -9.55 -6.65 -7.08
C ALA A 122 -10.31 -5.53 -7.80
N ARG A 123 -9.73 -4.33 -7.93
CA ARG A 123 -10.34 -3.23 -8.71
C ARG A 123 -10.67 -3.66 -10.15
N LYS A 124 -9.73 -4.30 -10.85
CA LYS A 124 -9.92 -4.81 -12.23
C LYS A 124 -11.11 -5.77 -12.29
N ARG A 125 -11.18 -6.73 -11.36
CA ARG A 125 -12.26 -7.72 -11.26
C ARG A 125 -13.62 -7.05 -11.01
N GLN A 126 -13.72 -6.23 -9.97
CA GLN A 126 -14.97 -5.56 -9.59
C GLN A 126 -15.55 -4.71 -10.74
N LEU A 127 -14.68 -3.97 -11.45
CA LEU A 127 -15.09 -3.18 -12.61
C LEU A 127 -15.50 -4.05 -13.81
N ALA A 128 -14.92 -5.24 -13.99
CA ALA A 128 -15.33 -6.17 -15.04
C ALA A 128 -16.68 -6.84 -14.74
N GLU A 129 -16.86 -7.27 -13.49
CA GLU A 129 -18.01 -8.06 -13.02
C GLU A 129 -19.19 -7.20 -12.56
N SER A 130 -18.98 -5.92 -12.31
CA SER A 130 -19.97 -5.02 -11.68
C SER A 130 -20.40 -5.47 -10.27
N SER A 131 -19.51 -6.17 -9.57
CA SER A 131 -19.67 -6.54 -8.17
C SER A 131 -18.66 -5.75 -7.35
N CYS A 132 -19.10 -4.99 -6.35
CA CYS A 132 -18.23 -4.18 -5.52
C CYS A 132 -18.04 -4.86 -4.16
N ASP A 133 -16.80 -4.84 -3.67
CA ASP A 133 -16.47 -5.51 -2.41
C ASP A 133 -16.87 -4.66 -1.20
N MET A 134 -17.05 -5.32 -0.06
CA MET A 134 -17.32 -4.64 1.20
C MET A 134 -16.06 -4.00 1.75
N ILE A 135 -16.16 -2.75 2.18
CA ILE A 135 -15.05 -2.06 2.86
C ILE A 135 -15.00 -2.41 4.34
N ARG A 136 -13.79 -2.47 4.91
CA ARG A 136 -13.58 -2.62 6.35
C ARG A 136 -14.14 -1.40 7.09
N ALA A 137 -14.49 -1.56 8.37
CA ALA A 137 -14.87 -0.44 9.22
C ALA A 137 -13.75 0.65 9.24
N PRO A 138 -14.11 1.94 9.22
CA PRO A 138 -13.13 3.01 9.33
C PRO A 138 -12.48 3.00 10.71
N HIS A 139 -11.24 3.49 10.79
CA HIS A 139 -10.61 3.79 12.05
C HIS A 139 -11.42 4.89 12.76
N PRO A 140 -11.71 4.77 14.07
CA PRO A 140 -12.58 5.73 14.77
C PRO A 140 -11.96 7.13 14.92
N ALA A 141 -10.63 7.22 15.03
CA ALA A 141 -9.91 8.48 15.20
C ALA A 141 -8.47 8.43 14.60
N PRO A 142 -8.31 8.25 13.27
CA PRO A 142 -7.02 7.92 12.65
C PRO A 142 -5.96 9.03 12.80
N TRP A 143 -6.42 10.25 13.04
CA TRP A 143 -5.58 11.45 13.15
C TRP A 143 -5.14 11.74 14.59
N ASP A 144 -5.85 11.17 15.57
CA ASP A 144 -5.57 11.35 17.00
C ASP A 144 -4.60 10.29 17.54
N ALA A 145 -4.10 9.40 16.66
CA ALA A 145 -3.07 8.44 17.01
C ALA A 145 -1.80 9.14 17.54
N PRO A 146 -1.16 8.61 18.59
CA PRO A 146 0.04 9.21 19.16
C PRO A 146 1.18 9.21 18.14
N CYS A 147 1.97 10.28 18.13
CA CYS A 147 3.24 10.31 17.41
C CYS A 147 4.31 9.67 18.32
N GLU A 148 4.68 8.43 18.03
CA GLU A 148 5.60 7.66 18.85
C GLU A 148 7.03 7.70 18.28
N ALA A 149 8.02 7.58 19.17
CA ALA A 149 9.42 7.54 18.77
C ALA A 149 9.74 6.21 18.05
N PRO A 150 10.74 6.19 17.15
CA PRO A 150 11.26 4.94 16.60
C PRO A 150 11.81 4.01 17.70
N ASN A 151 11.61 2.72 17.51
CA ASN A 151 12.07 1.64 18.37
C ASN A 151 12.97 0.70 17.57
N THR A 152 14.28 0.80 17.78
CA THR A 152 15.28 0.04 17.05
C THR A 152 15.25 -1.46 17.34
N VAL A 153 14.73 -1.87 18.51
CA VAL A 153 14.53 -3.29 18.85
C VAL A 153 13.41 -3.87 17.98
N VAL A 154 12.30 -3.13 17.86
CA VAL A 154 11.15 -3.50 17.02
C VAL A 154 11.55 -3.51 15.54
N GLU A 155 12.33 -2.55 15.07
CA GLU A 155 12.85 -2.55 13.69
C GLU A 155 13.78 -3.73 13.40
N THR A 156 14.64 -4.09 14.36
CA THR A 156 15.52 -5.26 14.22
C THR A 156 14.72 -6.56 14.16
N LEU A 157 13.71 -6.70 15.04
CA LEU A 157 12.78 -7.81 15.06
C LEU A 157 12.00 -7.91 13.74
N ALA A 158 11.40 -6.81 13.29
CA ALA A 158 10.68 -6.75 12.03
C ALA A 158 11.59 -7.09 10.85
N LYS A 159 12.81 -6.55 10.79
CA LYS A 159 13.78 -6.86 9.75
C LYS A 159 14.07 -8.37 9.69
N SER A 160 14.34 -8.99 10.84
CA SER A 160 14.59 -10.44 10.93
C SER A 160 13.39 -11.24 10.45
N TRP A 161 12.18 -10.84 10.84
CA TRP A 161 10.95 -11.50 10.43
C TRP A 161 10.72 -11.37 8.92
N LEU A 162 10.82 -10.15 8.38
CA LEU A 162 10.53 -9.81 6.98
C LEU A 162 11.48 -10.51 6.00
N THR A 163 12.75 -10.67 6.35
CA THR A 163 13.75 -11.32 5.47
C THR A 163 13.71 -12.85 5.52
N THR A 164 12.87 -13.45 6.36
CA THR A 164 12.74 -14.91 6.48
C THR A 164 11.59 -15.39 5.59
N ALA A 165 11.90 -15.94 4.41
CA ALA A 165 10.90 -16.33 3.41
C ALA A 165 9.81 -17.27 3.96
N ALA A 166 10.15 -18.19 4.87
CA ALA A 166 9.20 -19.11 5.47
C ALA A 166 8.10 -18.41 6.31
N ASN A 167 8.38 -17.24 6.88
CA ASN A 167 7.41 -16.49 7.69
C ASN A 167 6.22 -16.00 6.85
N TRP A 168 6.42 -15.78 5.55
CA TRP A 168 5.36 -15.33 4.66
C TRP A 168 4.26 -16.36 4.42
N ALA A 169 4.53 -17.64 4.73
CA ALA A 169 3.52 -18.69 4.68
C ALA A 169 2.61 -18.71 5.93
N ASP A 170 2.94 -17.97 6.99
CA ASP A 170 2.18 -17.97 8.24
C ASP A 170 0.90 -17.13 8.14
N ARG A 171 -0.22 -17.83 7.92
CA ARG A 171 -1.55 -17.23 7.80
C ARG A 171 -2.13 -16.74 9.13
N THR A 172 -1.51 -17.08 10.28
CA THR A 172 -1.98 -16.64 11.59
C THR A 172 -1.50 -15.23 11.93
N VAL A 173 -0.37 -14.81 11.34
CA VAL A 173 0.20 -13.47 11.51
C VAL A 173 -0.25 -12.52 10.39
N ILE A 174 -0.44 -13.02 9.17
CA ILE A 174 -0.68 -12.17 7.98
C ILE A 174 -2.18 -12.01 7.67
N ASP A 175 -2.71 -10.82 7.94
CA ASP A 175 -3.95 -10.26 7.37
C ASP A 175 -3.64 -9.66 5.99
N GLU A 176 -3.84 -10.46 4.94
CA GLU A 176 -3.68 -9.97 3.57
C GLU A 176 -4.85 -9.07 3.18
N ILE A 177 -4.54 -7.85 2.77
CA ILE A 177 -5.47 -6.88 2.19
C ILE A 177 -5.80 -7.36 0.79
N SER A 178 -6.78 -8.25 0.72
CA SER A 178 -7.37 -8.72 -0.52
C SER A 178 -8.84 -8.99 -0.30
N ALA A 179 -9.67 -8.54 -1.24
CA ALA A 179 -11.09 -8.82 -1.16
C ALA A 179 -11.42 -10.21 -1.72
N GLU A 180 -10.77 -10.61 -2.82
CA GLU A 180 -10.95 -11.91 -3.50
C GLU A 180 -9.73 -12.28 -4.38
N GLY A 181 -9.72 -13.53 -4.86
CA GLY A 181 -8.71 -14.08 -5.77
C GLY A 181 -7.55 -14.78 -5.05
N PRO A 182 -6.50 -15.19 -5.80
CA PRO A 182 -5.37 -15.90 -5.23
C PRO A 182 -4.56 -14.98 -4.31
N ARG A 183 -4.11 -15.52 -3.17
CA ARG A 183 -3.21 -14.84 -2.25
C ARG A 183 -1.82 -14.70 -2.85
N PHE A 184 -1.08 -13.67 -2.49
CA PHE A 184 0.27 -13.49 -3.05
C PHE A 184 1.21 -14.67 -2.76
N THR A 185 1.07 -15.33 -1.60
CA THR A 185 1.86 -16.51 -1.24
C THR A 185 1.47 -17.78 -1.99
N ASP A 186 0.25 -17.82 -2.53
CA ASP A 186 -0.17 -18.90 -3.43
C ASP A 186 0.37 -18.67 -4.86
N LEU A 187 0.64 -17.41 -5.22
CA LEU A 187 1.12 -16.99 -6.54
C LEU A 187 2.63 -17.10 -6.72
N VAL A 188 3.43 -16.90 -5.67
CA VAL A 188 4.89 -16.78 -5.79
C VAL A 188 5.62 -17.66 -4.77
N ALA A 189 6.58 -18.45 -5.23
CA ALA A 189 7.59 -19.07 -4.39
C ALA A 189 8.67 -18.03 -4.06
N ILE A 190 8.55 -17.36 -2.92
CA ILE A 190 9.49 -16.31 -2.51
C ILE A 190 10.87 -16.94 -2.22
N GLU A 191 11.90 -16.43 -2.89
CA GLU A 191 13.29 -16.90 -2.77
C GLU A 191 14.19 -15.85 -2.13
N ALA A 192 13.98 -14.57 -2.47
CA ALA A 192 14.70 -13.46 -1.87
C ALA A 192 13.79 -12.26 -1.61
N ILE A 193 14.20 -11.46 -0.62
CA ILE A 193 13.44 -10.31 -0.13
C ILE A 193 14.40 -9.15 0.06
N ALA A 194 14.08 -8.01 -0.54
CA ALA A 194 14.75 -6.74 -0.34
C ALA A 194 13.80 -5.78 0.36
N ILE A 195 14.20 -5.24 1.53
CA ILE A 195 13.43 -4.21 2.23
C ILE A 195 13.78 -2.86 1.61
N ASP A 196 12.80 -2.22 1.00
CA ASP A 196 12.93 -0.91 0.38
C ASP A 196 12.77 0.20 1.43
N HIS A 197 11.86 -0.01 2.37
CA HIS A 197 11.66 0.87 3.52
C HIS A 197 11.14 0.11 4.74
N LEU A 198 11.60 0.50 5.92
CA LEU A 198 11.13 -0.01 7.20
C LEU A 198 11.28 1.09 8.25
N PHE A 199 10.23 1.31 9.04
CA PHE A 199 10.29 2.15 10.24
C PHE A 199 9.33 1.64 11.31
N SER A 200 9.56 2.10 12.53
CA SER A 200 8.66 1.90 13.67
C SER A 200 8.20 3.23 14.29
N ALA A 201 7.06 3.16 14.96
CA ALA A 201 6.59 4.14 15.92
C ALA A 201 6.06 3.34 17.13
N GLY A 202 6.83 3.34 18.22
CA GLY A 202 6.55 2.51 19.40
C GLY A 202 6.63 1.02 19.08
N GLN A 203 5.54 0.29 19.34
CA GLN A 203 5.45 -1.17 19.13
C GLN A 203 4.91 -1.56 17.75
N ARG A 204 4.63 -0.57 16.90
CA ARG A 204 4.06 -0.76 15.57
C ARG A 204 5.04 -0.23 14.54
N GLY A 205 4.88 -0.64 13.30
CA GLY A 205 5.68 -0.11 12.21
C GLY A 205 5.07 -0.40 10.86
N ALA A 206 5.75 0.05 9.82
CA ALA A 206 5.37 -0.23 8.45
C ALA A 206 6.59 -0.49 7.58
N PHE A 207 6.35 -1.20 6.48
CA PHE A 207 7.39 -1.58 5.54
C PHE A 207 6.89 -1.50 4.10
N HIS A 208 7.85 -1.34 3.21
CA HIS A 208 7.75 -1.68 1.80
C HIS A 208 8.92 -2.60 1.44
N LEU A 209 8.65 -3.62 0.65
CA LEU A 209 9.65 -4.58 0.22
C LEU A 209 9.36 -5.11 -1.17
N THR A 210 10.41 -5.65 -1.76
CA THR A 210 10.40 -6.33 -3.04
C THR A 210 10.80 -7.78 -2.83
N CYS A 211 9.90 -8.69 -3.20
CA CYS A 211 10.14 -10.13 -3.24
C CYS A 211 10.54 -10.54 -4.66
N THR A 212 11.54 -11.42 -4.77
CA THR A 212 11.83 -12.15 -6.01
C THR A 212 11.69 -13.64 -5.78
N GLY A 213 11.31 -14.36 -6.84
CA GLY A 213 11.04 -15.78 -6.76
C GLY A 213 10.50 -16.33 -8.06
N THR A 214 9.79 -17.45 -7.99
CA THR A 214 9.19 -18.11 -9.16
C THR A 214 7.66 -18.14 -9.10
N TYR A 215 7.01 -17.93 -10.24
CA TYR A 215 5.56 -17.99 -10.34
C TYR A 215 5.03 -19.41 -10.13
N ARG A 216 4.08 -19.59 -9.22
CA ARG A 216 3.47 -20.88 -8.85
C ARG A 216 2.20 -21.21 -9.63
N GLY A 217 1.67 -20.27 -10.41
CA GLY A 217 0.32 -20.37 -10.97
C GLY A 217 -0.70 -19.62 -10.11
N GLY A 218 -1.99 -19.85 -10.35
CA GLY A 218 -3.09 -19.33 -9.52
C GLY A 218 -3.94 -18.24 -10.18
N PHE A 219 -3.39 -17.48 -11.13
CA PHE A 219 -4.23 -16.64 -11.98
C PHE A 219 -4.93 -17.48 -13.06
N GLU A 220 -6.24 -17.32 -13.20
CA GLU A 220 -7.04 -18.02 -14.19
C GLU A 220 -6.76 -17.56 -15.63
N ASP A 221 -6.37 -16.29 -15.81
CA ASP A 221 -6.11 -15.66 -17.10
C ASP A 221 -4.65 -15.74 -17.56
N ILE A 222 -3.80 -16.50 -16.85
CA ILE A 222 -2.38 -16.69 -17.18
C ILE A 222 -2.13 -18.13 -17.62
N ASP A 223 -1.40 -18.29 -18.73
CA ASP A 223 -1.01 -19.60 -19.24
C ASP A 223 -0.17 -20.37 -18.21
N ARG A 224 -0.52 -21.65 -18.00
CA ARG A 224 0.22 -22.56 -17.12
C ARG A 224 1.67 -22.75 -17.56
N ALA A 225 2.00 -22.49 -18.82
CA ALA A 225 3.38 -22.47 -19.31
C ALA A 225 4.26 -21.40 -18.62
N GLN A 226 3.65 -20.40 -17.96
CA GLN A 226 4.38 -19.40 -17.18
C GLN A 226 4.80 -19.90 -15.79
N ILE A 227 4.32 -21.06 -15.33
CA ILE A 227 4.72 -21.63 -14.03
C ILE A 227 6.24 -21.88 -14.05
N GLY A 228 6.91 -21.43 -12.99
CA GLY A 228 8.37 -21.48 -12.84
C GLY A 228 9.10 -20.26 -13.41
N GLN A 229 8.42 -19.31 -14.05
CA GLN A 229 9.06 -18.07 -14.51
C GLN A 229 9.55 -17.23 -13.32
N PRO A 230 10.74 -16.63 -13.41
CA PRO A 230 11.20 -15.65 -12.43
C PRO A 230 10.27 -14.43 -12.41
N VAL A 231 9.88 -14.02 -11.22
CA VAL A 231 8.98 -12.89 -11.01
C VAL A 231 9.45 -12.00 -9.86
N THR A 232 9.02 -10.74 -9.93
CA THR A 232 9.17 -9.76 -8.87
C THR A 232 7.79 -9.34 -8.39
N LEU A 233 7.63 -9.20 -7.08
CA LEU A 233 6.40 -8.76 -6.45
C LEU A 233 6.73 -7.72 -5.38
N ALA A 234 6.10 -6.55 -5.45
CA ALA A 234 6.20 -5.53 -4.43
C ALA A 234 5.09 -5.71 -3.38
N LEU A 235 5.42 -5.47 -2.11
CA LEU A 235 4.51 -5.57 -0.97
C LEU A 235 4.66 -4.35 -0.07
N ALA A 236 3.55 -3.89 0.48
CA ALA A 236 3.52 -2.89 1.55
C ALA A 236 2.71 -3.42 2.73
N GLY A 237 3.11 -3.06 3.95
CA GLY A 237 2.39 -3.52 5.12
C GLY A 237 2.62 -2.71 6.40
N ILE A 238 1.72 -2.93 7.35
CA ILE A 238 1.80 -2.47 8.75
C ILE A 238 1.96 -3.70 9.63
N PHE A 239 2.80 -3.62 10.65
CA PHE A 239 3.01 -4.70 11.61
C PHE A 239 2.84 -4.24 13.05
N ASP A 240 2.44 -5.18 13.90
CA ASP A 240 2.33 -5.05 15.33
C ASP A 240 3.30 -6.01 16.03
N SER A 241 3.97 -5.55 17.08
CA SER A 241 4.90 -6.36 17.87
C SER A 241 4.53 -6.38 19.35
N GLU A 242 4.67 -7.55 19.97
CA GLU A 242 4.50 -7.76 21.39
C GLU A 242 5.72 -8.50 21.94
N GLY A 243 6.40 -7.90 22.92
CA GLY A 243 7.66 -8.44 23.43
C GLY A 243 8.71 -8.58 22.33
N ASP A 244 9.13 -9.81 22.06
CA ASP A 244 10.14 -10.19 21.08
C ASP A 244 9.54 -10.84 19.81
N GLN A 245 8.24 -10.66 19.56
CA GLN A 245 7.54 -11.29 18.44
C GLN A 245 6.75 -10.29 17.59
N ILE A 246 6.71 -10.56 16.28
CA ILE A 246 5.71 -9.96 15.41
C ILE A 246 4.44 -10.81 15.52
N VAL A 247 3.36 -10.19 15.98
CA VAL A 247 2.11 -10.89 16.26
C VAL A 247 1.07 -10.71 15.17
N HIS A 248 1.19 -9.65 14.36
CA HIS A 248 0.23 -9.36 13.30
C HIS A 248 0.86 -8.49 12.21
N MET A 249 0.46 -8.72 10.96
CA MET A 249 0.80 -7.93 9.79
C MET A 249 -0.40 -7.74 8.88
N GLN A 250 -0.61 -6.51 8.44
CA GLN A 250 -1.59 -6.15 7.42
C GLN A 250 -0.82 -5.87 6.12
N VAL A 251 -1.03 -6.70 5.09
CA VAL A 251 -0.14 -6.70 3.91
C VAL A 251 -0.95 -6.62 2.62
N THR A 252 -0.52 -5.76 1.71
CA THR A 252 -1.02 -5.74 0.33
C THR A 252 0.13 -5.99 -0.64
N ALA A 253 -0.19 -6.53 -1.80
CA ALA A 253 0.78 -6.91 -2.81
C ALA A 253 0.31 -6.47 -4.21
N ASP A 254 1.25 -6.10 -5.08
CA ASP A 254 0.95 -5.73 -6.47
C ASP A 254 0.64 -6.95 -7.36
N ARG A 255 -0.50 -7.58 -7.09
CA ARG A 255 -0.99 -8.74 -7.85
C ARG A 255 -1.29 -8.36 -9.30
N LEU A 256 -1.69 -7.13 -9.57
CA LEU A 256 -2.00 -6.70 -10.93
C LEU A 256 -0.74 -6.49 -11.77
N GLY A 257 0.31 -5.88 -11.21
CA GLY A 257 1.60 -5.78 -11.88
C GLY A 257 2.20 -7.16 -12.16
N LEU A 258 2.14 -8.07 -11.19
CA LEU A 258 2.54 -9.47 -11.40
C LEU A 258 1.75 -10.14 -12.53
N ASN A 259 0.40 -10.02 -12.51
CA ASN A 259 -0.47 -10.56 -13.55
C ASN A 259 -0.08 -10.02 -14.94
N ARG A 260 0.17 -8.71 -15.06
CA ARG A 260 0.56 -8.07 -16.32
C ARG A 260 1.94 -8.46 -16.80
N ALA A 261 2.90 -8.63 -15.90
CA ALA A 261 4.27 -9.03 -16.25
C ALA A 261 4.33 -10.45 -16.83
N LEU A 262 3.35 -11.31 -16.50
CA LEU A 262 3.22 -12.68 -17.00
C LEU A 262 2.40 -12.78 -18.30
N MET A 263 1.73 -11.70 -18.71
CA MET A 263 0.99 -11.66 -19.97
C MET A 263 1.95 -11.45 -21.16
N PRO A 264 1.62 -11.98 -22.35
CA PRO A 264 2.36 -11.65 -23.56
C PRO A 264 2.42 -10.13 -23.79
N PRO A 265 3.52 -9.60 -24.35
CA PRO A 265 3.57 -8.20 -24.76
C PRO A 265 2.39 -7.89 -25.69
N ARG A 266 1.69 -6.79 -25.42
CA ARG A 266 0.63 -6.28 -26.30
C ARG A 266 1.22 -5.47 -27.45
#